data_AF-A0A812U078-F1
#
_entry.id   AF-A0A812U078-F1
#
_cell.length_a   1.000
_cell.length_b   1.000
_cell.length_c   1.000
_cell.angle_alpha   90.00
_cell.angle_beta   90.00
_cell.angle_gamma   90.00
#
_symmetry.space_group_name_H-M   'P 1'
#
loop_
_entity.id
_entity.type
_entity.pdbx_description
1 polymer ?
#
loop_
_entity_poly.entity_id
_entity_poly.type
_entity_poly.pdbx_seq_one_letter_code
_entity_poly.pdbx_strand_id
1 'polypeptide(L)'
;MSRDWKDSEALLLDDGYTWECLNSKIRVTQIQVGTDGLAVVVTKNSKAHDCLTSPEVGGLTLAMLHWMFTDWTNEQLISHGLDLASVVPNDDGDGLKEWSDLSPACPE
;
A
#
# COMPACT_ATOMS: atom_id res chain seq x y z
N MET A 1 4.74 -9.84 15.59
CA MET A 1 3.61 -9.71 14.65
C MET A 1 3.80 -8.38 13.96
N SER A 2 3.71 -8.28 12.63
CA SER A 2 3.93 -7.00 11.94
C SER A 2 2.73 -6.05 12.00
N ARG A 3 1.64 -6.48 12.65
CA ARG A 3 0.46 -5.65 12.94
C ARG A 3 0.18 -5.61 14.43
N ASP A 4 -0.40 -4.50 14.87
CA ASP A 4 -0.91 -4.34 16.22
C ASP A 4 -2.20 -5.13 16.47
N TRP A 5 -2.49 -5.31 17.76
CA TRP A 5 -3.75 -5.87 18.23
C TRP A 5 -4.92 -4.96 17.85
N LYS A 6 -6.04 -5.56 17.45
CA LYS A 6 -7.30 -4.83 17.33
C LYS A 6 -7.93 -4.67 18.71
N ASP A 7 -8.72 -3.61 18.88
CA ASP A 7 -9.55 -3.42 20.08
C ASP A 7 -10.52 -4.57 20.32
N SER A 8 -10.87 -5.34 19.28
CA SER A 8 -11.69 -6.54 19.38
C SER A 8 -10.94 -7.79 19.86
N GLU A 9 -9.61 -7.73 20.02
CA GLU A 9 -8.76 -8.87 20.34
C GLU A 9 -8.16 -8.78 21.76
N ALA A 10 -7.65 -7.61 22.13
CA ALA A 10 -7.03 -7.38 23.43
C ALA A 10 -7.10 -5.89 23.85
N LEU A 11 -6.98 -5.65 25.15
CA LEU A 11 -6.89 -4.31 25.74
C LEU A 11 -5.43 -4.00 26.09
N LEU A 12 -4.93 -2.84 25.66
CA LEU A 12 -3.62 -2.32 26.07
C LEU A 12 -3.73 -1.79 27.50
N LEU A 13 -2.85 -2.27 28.39
CA LEU A 13 -2.77 -1.79 29.77
C LEU A 13 -1.92 -0.52 29.87
N ASP A 14 -1.98 0.13 31.03
CA ASP A 14 -1.33 1.43 31.30
C ASP A 14 0.20 1.42 31.13
N ASP A 15 0.84 0.25 31.10
CA ASP A 15 2.27 0.11 30.86
C ASP A 15 2.69 0.26 29.39
N GLY A 16 1.72 0.29 28.47
CA GLY A 16 1.96 0.55 27.05
C GLY A 16 2.56 -0.63 26.28
N TYR A 17 2.69 -1.82 26.88
CA TYR A 17 3.21 -3.01 26.19
C TYR A 17 2.56 -4.33 26.63
N THR A 18 1.82 -4.35 27.74
CA THR A 18 1.06 -5.52 28.17
C THR A 18 -0.36 -5.45 27.62
N TRP A 19 -0.80 -6.55 27.04
CA TRP A 19 -2.11 -6.74 26.46
C TRP A 19 -2.88 -7.81 27.24
N GLU A 20 -4.14 -7.55 27.57
CA GLU A 20 -5.06 -8.52 28.17
C GLU A 20 -6.04 -9.03 27.10
N CYS A 21 -5.97 -10.32 26.78
CA CYS A 21 -6.81 -10.93 25.75
C CYS A 21 -8.29 -10.89 26.15
N LEU A 22 -9.17 -10.46 25.25
CA LEU A 22 -10.60 -10.37 25.57
C LEU A 22 -11.29 -11.74 25.68
N ASN A 23 -10.79 -12.74 24.95
CA ASN A 23 -11.41 -14.07 24.87
C ASN A 23 -10.73 -15.14 25.75
N SER A 24 -9.79 -14.76 26.62
CA SER A 24 -9.09 -15.69 27.51
C SER A 24 -8.45 -14.98 28.70
N LYS A 25 -8.05 -15.70 29.74
CA LYS A 25 -7.32 -15.12 30.89
C LYS A 25 -5.80 -15.03 30.65
N ILE A 26 -5.40 -14.85 29.39
CA ILE A 26 -3.98 -14.79 29.00
C ILE A 26 -3.58 -13.32 28.87
N ARG A 27 -2.37 -13.02 29.35
CA ARG A 27 -1.70 -11.74 29.12
C ARG A 27 -0.54 -11.94 28.17
N VAL A 28 -0.33 -10.98 27.28
CA VAL A 28 0.73 -10.99 26.27
C VAL A 28 1.55 -9.71 26.39
N THR A 29 2.87 -9.81 26.27
CA THR A 29 3.77 -8.66 26.20
C THR A 29 4.16 -8.45 24.73
N GLN A 30 3.87 -7.28 24.18
CA GLN A 30 4.31 -6.88 22.84
C GLN A 30 5.54 -5.99 22.94
N ILE A 31 6.62 -6.39 22.28
CA ILE A 31 7.89 -5.66 22.25
C ILE A 31 8.29 -5.47 20.79
N GLN A 32 8.62 -4.23 20.40
CA GLN A 32 9.22 -3.97 19.10
C GLN A 32 10.66 -4.48 19.10
N VAL A 33 10.94 -5.47 18.25
CA VAL A 33 12.28 -6.08 18.13
C VAL A 33 13.06 -5.57 16.92
N GLY A 34 12.39 -4.85 16.01
CA GLY A 34 12.98 -4.33 14.79
C GLY A 34 11.96 -3.62 13.91
N THR A 35 12.42 -3.16 12.76
CA THR A 35 11.60 -2.56 11.70
C THR A 35 11.93 -3.26 10.40
N ASP A 36 10.91 -3.82 9.75
CA ASP A 36 11.06 -4.50 8.46
C ASP A 36 10.76 -3.53 7.32
N GLY A 37 11.60 -3.56 6.27
CA GLY A 37 11.34 -2.83 5.03
C GLY A 37 10.52 -3.68 4.06
N LEU A 38 9.49 -3.08 3.45
CA LEU A 38 8.78 -3.69 2.32
C LEU A 38 9.42 -3.21 1.01
N ALA A 39 9.74 -4.14 0.12
CA ALA A 39 10.22 -3.83 -1.22
C ALA A 39 9.20 -4.29 -2.26
N VAL A 40 8.81 -3.39 -3.16
CA VAL A 40 8.11 -3.73 -4.40
C VAL A 40 9.16 -3.90 -5.47
N VAL A 41 9.22 -5.10 -6.04
CA VAL A 41 10.25 -5.47 -7.02
C VAL A 41 9.61 -5.82 -8.35
N VAL A 42 10.28 -5.42 -9.43
CA VAL A 42 9.89 -5.74 -10.79
C VAL A 42 11.01 -6.47 -11.49
N THR A 43 10.67 -7.33 -12.44
CA THR A 43 11.65 -8.06 -13.24
C THR A 43 12.49 -7.09 -14.07
N LYS A 44 13.81 -7.21 -14.03
CA LYS A 44 14.71 -6.39 -14.85
C LYS A 44 14.40 -6.54 -16.35
N ASN A 45 14.44 -5.44 -17.11
CA ASN A 45 14.09 -5.36 -18.53
C ASN A 45 12.64 -5.79 -18.85
N SER A 46 11.72 -5.69 -17.88
CA SER A 46 10.27 -5.81 -18.14
C SER A 46 9.67 -4.44 -18.42
N LYS A 47 8.44 -4.41 -18.96
CA LYS A 47 7.68 -3.16 -19.17
C LYS A 47 7.57 -2.31 -17.90
N ALA A 48 7.35 -2.97 -16.76
CA ALA A 48 7.35 -2.33 -15.45
C ALA A 48 8.71 -1.72 -15.08
N HIS A 49 9.81 -2.43 -15.34
CA HIS A 49 11.16 -1.89 -15.12
C HIS A 49 11.45 -0.68 -15.99
N ASP A 50 11.10 -0.75 -17.27
CA ASP A 50 11.34 0.32 -18.23
C ASP A 50 10.51 1.56 -17.89
N CYS A 51 9.22 1.38 -17.53
CA CYS A 51 8.36 2.44 -17.01
C CYS A 51 8.97 3.11 -15.76
N LEU A 52 9.31 2.33 -14.73
CA LEU A 52 9.81 2.86 -13.45
C LEU A 52 11.19 3.51 -13.51
N THR A 53 12.01 3.11 -14.48
CA THR A 53 13.35 3.67 -14.68
C THR A 53 13.39 4.78 -15.73
N SER A 54 12.27 5.08 -16.39
CA SER A 54 12.15 6.22 -17.28
C SER A 54 12.35 7.54 -16.52
N PRO A 55 13.03 8.54 -17.11
CA PRO A 55 13.19 9.86 -16.50
C PRO A 55 11.87 10.57 -16.19
N GLU A 56 10.81 10.26 -16.94
CA GLU A 56 9.49 10.88 -16.82
C GLU A 56 8.71 10.37 -15.61
N VAL A 57 8.91 9.10 -15.23
CA VAL A 57 8.22 8.47 -14.09
C VAL A 57 9.11 8.47 -12.84
N GLY A 58 10.36 8.01 -12.98
CA GLY A 58 11.37 8.09 -11.93
C GLY A 58 11.02 7.36 -10.62
N GLY A 59 10.11 6.39 -10.64
CA GLY A 59 9.67 5.61 -9.48
C GLY A 59 8.16 5.68 -9.23
N LEU A 60 7.72 5.29 -8.03
CA LEU A 60 6.32 5.33 -7.63
C LEU A 60 6.12 6.20 -6.40
N THR A 61 5.03 6.95 -6.40
CA THR A 61 4.51 7.58 -5.20
C THR A 61 3.72 6.59 -4.35
N LEU A 62 3.50 6.91 -3.06
CA LEU A 62 2.62 6.10 -2.22
C LEU A 62 1.18 6.06 -2.75
N ALA A 63 0.73 7.14 -3.39
CA ALA A 63 -0.60 7.24 -3.99
C ALA A 63 -0.75 6.28 -5.18
N MET A 64 0.28 6.17 -6.03
CA MET A 64 0.34 5.19 -7.12
C MET A 64 0.34 3.76 -6.58
N LEU A 65 1.14 3.46 -5.55
CA LEU A 65 1.14 2.14 -4.91
C LEU A 65 -0.23 1.79 -4.31
N HIS A 66 -0.92 2.76 -3.69
CA HIS A 66 -2.25 2.55 -3.16
C HIS A 66 -3.24 2.19 -4.28
N TRP A 67 -3.23 2.94 -5.39
CA TRP A 67 -4.07 2.64 -6.55
C TRP A 67 -3.76 1.25 -7.15
N MET A 68 -2.49 0.88 -7.30
CA MET A 68 -2.09 -0.40 -7.90
C MET A 68 -2.55 -1.63 -7.09
N PHE A 69 -2.42 -1.59 -5.76
CA PHE A 69 -2.60 -2.79 -4.91
C PHE A 69 -3.94 -2.87 -4.19
N THR A 70 -4.78 -1.83 -4.28
CA THR A 70 -6.11 -1.83 -3.68
C THR A 70 -7.11 -2.59 -4.55
N ASP A 71 -8.09 -3.22 -3.89
CA ASP A 71 -9.29 -3.79 -4.49
C ASP A 71 -10.42 -2.75 -4.64
N TRP A 72 -10.17 -1.51 -4.22
CA TRP A 72 -11.14 -0.41 -4.31
C TRP A 72 -11.33 0.06 -5.75
N THR A 73 -12.56 0.49 -6.04
CA THR A 73 -12.87 1.20 -7.28
C THR A 73 -12.27 2.61 -7.28
N ASN A 74 -12.16 3.21 -8.46
CA ASN A 74 -11.71 4.59 -8.61
C ASN A 74 -12.59 5.57 -7.81
N GLU A 75 -13.91 5.35 -7.73
CA GLU A 75 -14.82 6.18 -6.93
C GLU A 75 -14.54 6.06 -5.43
N GLN A 76 -14.24 4.84 -4.94
CA GLN A 76 -13.90 4.63 -3.55
C GLN A 76 -12.57 5.31 -3.19
N LEU A 77 -11.59 5.28 -4.10
CA LEU A 77 -10.31 5.96 -3.93
C LEU A 77 -10.47 7.48 -3.90
N ILE A 78 -11.25 8.06 -4.83
CA ILE A 78 -11.56 9.50 -4.83
C ILE A 78 -12.27 9.89 -3.54
N SER A 79 -13.26 9.10 -3.10
CA SER A 79 -13.99 9.33 -1.84
C SER A 79 -13.06 9.30 -0.62
N HIS A 80 -12.00 8.49 -0.68
CA HIS A 80 -10.95 8.45 0.34
C HIS A 80 -9.92 9.59 0.23
N GLY A 81 -10.06 10.47 -0.76
CA GLY A 81 -9.20 11.64 -0.96
C GLY A 81 -8.03 11.43 -1.91
N LEU A 82 -8.04 10.36 -2.72
CA LEU A 82 -7.03 10.16 -3.76
C LEU A 82 -7.36 11.02 -5.00
N ASP A 83 -6.40 11.84 -5.44
CA ASP A 83 -6.52 12.60 -6.69
C ASP A 83 -6.06 11.75 -7.88
N LEU A 84 -7.00 11.05 -8.52
CA LEU A 84 -6.70 10.16 -9.64
C LEU A 84 -6.10 10.88 -10.85
N ALA A 85 -6.44 12.15 -11.08
CA ALA A 85 -5.86 12.92 -12.19
C ALA A 85 -4.35 13.15 -12.01
N SER A 86 -3.85 13.08 -10.78
CA SER A 86 -2.42 13.15 -10.44
C SER A 86 -1.76 11.76 -10.39
N VAL A 87 -2.51 10.72 -10.01
CA VAL A 87 -1.99 9.36 -9.80
C VAL A 87 -1.91 8.55 -11.09
N VAL A 88 -2.94 8.64 -11.92
CA VAL A 88 -3.08 7.94 -13.21
C VAL A 88 -3.51 8.94 -14.29
N PRO A 89 -2.63 9.90 -14.64
CA PRO A 89 -2.97 10.97 -15.58
C PRO A 89 -3.23 10.47 -17.02
N ASN A 90 -2.90 9.22 -17.33
CA ASN A 90 -3.02 8.62 -18.65
C ASN A 90 -3.98 7.41 -18.66
N ASP A 91 -4.85 7.28 -17.65
CA ASP A 91 -5.95 6.29 -17.63
C ASP A 91 -6.82 6.41 -18.88
N ASP A 92 -6.91 5.33 -19.66
CA ASP A 92 -7.63 5.28 -20.93
C ASP A 92 -9.13 4.93 -20.78
N GLY A 93 -9.56 4.62 -19.55
CA GLY A 93 -10.94 4.35 -19.18
C GLY A 93 -11.43 2.94 -19.53
N ASP A 94 -10.54 1.99 -19.84
CA ASP A 94 -10.91 0.60 -20.12
C ASP A 94 -11.24 -0.23 -18.85
N GLY A 95 -10.90 0.31 -17.67
CA GLY A 95 -11.17 -0.28 -16.36
C GLY A 95 -10.16 -1.34 -15.93
N LEU A 96 -9.07 -1.54 -16.68
CA LEU A 96 -7.89 -2.27 -16.28
C LEU A 96 -6.91 -1.33 -15.58
N LYS A 97 -6.04 -1.88 -14.72
CA LYS A 97 -4.97 -1.12 -14.08
C LYS A 97 -3.67 -1.47 -14.78
N GLU A 98 -3.11 -0.50 -15.49
CA GLU A 98 -1.97 -0.70 -16.38
C GLU A 98 -0.81 0.24 -16.04
N TRP A 99 0.36 -0.05 -16.59
CA TRP A 99 1.53 0.82 -16.38
C TRP A 99 1.42 2.09 -17.22
N SER A 100 0.83 1.98 -18.40
CA SER A 100 0.48 3.08 -19.30
C SER A 100 -0.39 4.13 -18.61
N ASP A 101 -1.29 3.75 -17.69
CA ASP A 101 -2.14 4.69 -16.93
C ASP A 101 -1.33 5.71 -16.11
N LEU A 102 -0.15 5.32 -15.64
CA LEU A 102 0.72 6.17 -14.82
C LEU A 102 1.36 7.30 -15.63
N SER A 103 1.69 7.02 -16.90
CA SER A 103 2.40 7.95 -17.77
C SER A 103 2.43 7.43 -19.22
N PRO A 104 2.33 8.32 -20.23
CA PRO A 104 2.53 7.93 -21.63
C PRO A 104 3.95 7.44 -21.93
N ALA A 105 4.92 7.61 -21.01
CA ALA A 105 6.25 7.03 -21.13
C ALA A 105 6.30 5.53 -20.80
N CYS A 106 5.24 5.00 -20.17
CA CYS A 106 5.16 3.60 -19.78
C CYS A 106 4.57 2.75 -20.93
N PRO A 107 5.11 1.54 -21.17
CA PRO A 107 4.50 0.62 -22.13
C PRO A 107 3.16 0.08 -21.60
N GLU A 108 2.21 -0.16 -22.50
CA GLU A 108 1.00 -0.98 -22.27
C GLU A 108 1.36 -2.37 -21.72
#